data_AF-A0A2M9ZNF1-F1
#
_entry.id   AF-A0A2M9ZNF1-F1
#
_cell.length_a   1.000
_cell.length_b   1.000
_cell.length_c   1.000
_cell.angle_alpha   90.00
_cell.angle_beta   90.00
_cell.angle_gamma   90.00
#
_symmetry.space_group_name_H-M   'P 1'
#
loop_
_entity.id
_entity.type
_entity.pdbx_description
1 polymer ?
#
loop_
_entity_poly.entity_id
_entity_poly.type
_entity_poly.pdbx_seq_one_letter_code
_entity_poly.pdbx_strand_id
1 'polypeptide(L)'
;MSKHFQTDLDKAESLRVEMVAQCSKSKEALEKLTYDKDDYGLKKAAIELFVFYEKSGNNAFKEMIELLKKGASITQADVARLNVIAKEIGEEEKGYDENFKKVQTAFASANGFPLEENKLQKEIDSLGK
;
A
#
# COMPACT_ATOMS: atom_id res chain seq x y z
N MET A 1 14.82 16.50 -18.73
CA MET A 1 13.94 16.28 -17.57
C MET A 1 13.84 17.60 -16.81
N SER A 2 12.64 18.05 -16.41
CA SER A 2 12.50 19.33 -15.69
C SER A 2 12.99 19.18 -14.24
N LYS A 3 13.46 20.27 -13.63
CA LYS A 3 13.84 20.31 -12.20
C LYS A 3 12.67 19.91 -11.29
N HIS A 4 11.44 20.21 -11.71
CA HIS A 4 10.22 19.85 -10.99
C HIS A 4 10.01 18.34 -10.94
N PHE A 5 10.13 17.64 -12.08
CA PHE A 5 9.96 16.20 -12.14
C PHE A 5 11.01 15.44 -11.31
N GLN A 6 12.27 15.90 -11.30
CA GLN A 6 13.30 15.31 -10.43
C GLN A 6 12.92 15.48 -8.94
N THR A 7 12.40 16.65 -8.57
CA THR A 7 11.98 16.94 -7.19
C THR A 7 10.81 16.03 -6.78
N ASP A 8 9.89 15.72 -7.69
CA ASP A 8 8.77 14.81 -7.44
C ASP A 8 9.24 13.37 -7.25
N LEU A 9 10.21 12.90 -8.05
CA LEU A 9 10.79 11.57 -7.88
C LEU A 9 11.61 11.42 -6.60
N ASP A 10 12.30 12.48 -6.17
CA ASP A 10 13.02 12.49 -4.90
C ASP A 10 12.03 12.41 -3.73
N LYS A 11 10.91 13.16 -3.81
CA LYS A 11 9.81 13.06 -2.85
C LYS A 11 9.18 11.67 -2.82
N ALA A 12 8.94 11.07 -3.99
CA ALA A 12 8.38 9.73 -4.08
C ALA A 12 9.29 8.69 -3.41
N GLU A 13 10.61 8.82 -3.58
CA GLU A 13 11.58 7.96 -2.92
C GLU A 13 11.57 8.13 -1.39
N SER A 14 11.51 9.37 -0.89
CA SER A 14 11.37 9.63 0.55
C SER A 14 10.09 9.01 1.12
N LEU A 15 8.94 9.24 0.47
CA LEU A 15 7.66 8.67 0.88
C LEU A 15 7.67 7.14 0.87
N ARG A 16 8.31 6.53 -0.14
CA ARG A 16 8.47 5.06 -0.22
C ARG A 16 9.22 4.53 1.00
N VAL A 17 10.34 5.15 1.38
CA VAL A 17 11.14 4.75 2.54
C VAL A 17 10.35 4.94 3.84
N GLU A 18 9.66 6.07 3.99
CA GLU A 18 8.80 6.35 5.16
C GLU A 18 7.66 5.33 5.28
N MET A 19 6.99 5.01 4.17
CA MET A 19 5.93 4.00 4.12
C MET A 19 6.45 2.63 4.56
N VAL A 20 7.59 2.17 4.04
CA VAL A 20 8.20 0.89 4.43
C VAL A 20 8.50 0.88 5.93
N ALA A 21 9.12 1.93 6.45
CA ALA A 21 9.43 2.04 7.88
C ALA A 21 8.16 2.05 8.75
N GLN A 22 7.10 2.73 8.30
CA GLN A 22 5.83 2.77 9.01
C GLN A 22 5.13 1.41 9.00
N CYS A 23 5.12 0.69 7.87
CA CYS A 23 4.54 -0.64 7.79
C CYS A 23 5.21 -1.62 8.76
N SER A 24 6.55 -1.59 8.82
CA SER A 24 7.32 -2.41 9.76
C SER A 24 6.97 -2.10 11.22
N LYS A 25 6.94 -0.81 11.60
CA LYS A 25 6.53 -0.37 12.94
C LYS A 25 5.09 -0.77 13.29
N SER A 26 4.16 -0.60 12.36
CA SER A 26 2.75 -0.95 12.56
C SER A 26 2.57 -2.46 12.75
N LYS A 27 3.29 -3.28 11.96
CA LYS A 27 3.33 -4.73 12.11
C LYS A 27 3.83 -5.13 13.51
N GLU A 28 4.98 -4.61 13.95
CA GLU A 28 5.51 -4.90 15.28
C GLU A 28 4.56 -4.48 16.42
N ALA A 29 3.87 -3.35 16.26
CA ALA A 29 2.89 -2.89 17.23
C ALA A 29 1.69 -3.83 17.30
N LEU A 30 1.19 -4.29 16.15
CA LEU A 30 0.10 -5.26 16.09
C LEU A 30 0.50 -6.63 16.64
N GLU A 31 1.72 -7.10 16.39
CA GLU A 31 2.22 -8.37 16.95
C GLU A 31 2.18 -8.36 18.48
N LYS A 32 2.49 -7.22 19.10
CA LYS A 32 2.45 -7.00 20.56
C LYS A 32 1.05 -6.71 21.10
N LEU A 33 0.10 -6.33 20.24
CA LEU A 33 -1.27 -6.04 20.65
C LEU A 33 -1.95 -7.33 21.12
N THR A 34 -2.44 -7.29 22.36
CA THR A 34 -3.30 -8.33 22.94
C THR A 34 -4.75 -7.86 22.89
N TYR A 35 -5.64 -8.79 22.62
CA TYR A 35 -7.08 -8.56 22.67
C TYR A 35 -7.71 -9.82 23.25
N ASP A 36 -8.43 -9.65 24.36
CA ASP A 36 -8.87 -10.80 25.19
C ASP A 36 -10.16 -11.46 24.67
N LYS A 37 -10.69 -10.97 23.55
CA LYS A 37 -11.85 -11.52 22.85
C LYS A 37 -11.45 -11.97 21.44
N ASP A 38 -12.39 -12.54 20.72
CA ASP A 38 -12.21 -12.85 19.30
C ASP A 38 -12.05 -11.56 18.49
N ASP A 39 -10.90 -11.42 17.82
CA ASP A 39 -10.62 -10.29 16.93
C ASP A 39 -11.12 -10.54 15.49
N TYR A 40 -11.76 -11.68 15.24
CA TYR A 40 -12.27 -12.11 13.95
C TYR A 40 -11.20 -12.16 12.85
N GLY A 41 -9.93 -12.33 13.24
CA GLY A 41 -8.78 -12.31 12.34
C GLY A 41 -8.32 -10.92 11.93
N LEU A 42 -8.84 -9.85 12.56
CA LEU A 42 -8.48 -8.47 12.23
C LEU A 42 -6.97 -8.20 12.36
N LYS A 43 -6.34 -8.65 13.45
CA LYS A 43 -4.90 -8.48 13.65
C LYS A 43 -4.11 -9.15 12.54
N LYS A 44 -4.47 -10.38 12.18
CA LYS A 44 -3.79 -11.15 11.15
C LYS A 44 -3.90 -10.46 9.78
N ALA A 45 -5.11 -10.07 9.38
CA ALA A 45 -5.32 -9.39 8.09
C ALA A 45 -4.60 -8.04 8.02
N ALA A 46 -4.57 -7.28 9.13
CA ALA A 46 -3.83 -6.02 9.22
C ALA A 46 -2.31 -6.24 9.04
N ILE A 47 -1.75 -7.27 9.69
CA ILE A 47 -0.35 -7.65 9.53
C ILE A 47 -0.05 -8.04 8.08
N GLU A 48 -0.90 -8.86 7.47
CA GLU A 48 -0.74 -9.27 6.06
C GLU A 48 -0.74 -8.06 5.12
N LEU A 49 -1.64 -7.08 5.33
CA LEU A 49 -1.69 -5.84 4.56
C LEU A 49 -0.41 -5.00 4.73
N PHE A 50 0.10 -4.86 5.95
CA PHE A 50 1.37 -4.14 6.17
C PHE A 50 2.57 -4.86 5.57
N VAL A 51 2.62 -6.20 5.64
CA VAL A 51 3.67 -6.99 4.98
C VAL A 51 3.62 -6.82 3.47
N PHE A 52 2.42 -6.79 2.88
CA PHE A 52 2.24 -6.50 1.46
C PHE A 52 2.82 -5.13 1.09
N TYR A 53 2.42 -4.05 1.76
CA TYR A 53 2.94 -2.71 1.44
C TYR A 53 4.44 -2.57 1.73
N GLU A 54 4.97 -3.24 2.75
CA GLU A 54 6.41 -3.30 3.02
C GLU A 54 7.16 -3.96 1.84
N LYS A 55 6.66 -5.09 1.32
CA LYS A 55 7.21 -5.79 0.16
C LYS A 55 7.09 -4.96 -1.12
N SER A 56 5.93 -4.37 -1.37
CA SER A 56 5.66 -3.52 -2.55
C SER A 56 6.54 -2.26 -2.54
N GLY A 57 6.72 -1.64 -1.37
CA GLY A 57 7.61 -0.50 -1.19
C GLY A 57 9.09 -0.82 -1.40
N ASN A 58 9.56 -1.99 -0.97
CA ASN A 58 10.97 -2.39 -1.13
C ASN A 58 11.32 -2.85 -2.55
N ASN A 59 10.33 -3.39 -3.28
CA ASN A 59 10.54 -3.97 -4.60
C ASN A 59 9.90 -3.12 -5.68
N ALA A 60 8.57 -3.21 -5.79
CA ALA A 60 7.83 -2.75 -6.94
C ALA A 60 7.86 -1.22 -7.09
N PHE A 61 7.60 -0.45 -6.03
CA PHE A 61 7.68 1.01 -6.06
C PHE A 61 9.10 1.51 -6.28
N LYS A 62 10.10 0.80 -5.72
CA LYS A 62 11.51 1.11 -5.96
C LYS A 62 11.87 0.94 -7.44
N GLU A 63 11.49 -0.18 -8.04
CA GLU A 63 11.71 -0.44 -9.47
C GLU A 63 11.01 0.63 -10.33
N MET A 64 9.76 0.99 -10.01
CA MET A 64 9.05 2.04 -10.74
C MET A 64 9.78 3.39 -10.69
N ILE A 65 10.24 3.81 -9.51
CA ILE A 65 11.01 5.06 -9.35
C ILE A 65 12.32 5.00 -10.14
N GLU A 66 13.05 3.87 -10.09
CA GLU A 66 14.29 3.69 -10.83
C GLU A 66 14.08 3.77 -12.35
N LEU A 67 12.99 3.18 -12.87
CA LEU A 67 12.61 3.30 -14.27
C LEU A 67 12.26 4.74 -14.65
N LEU A 68 11.51 5.44 -13.81
CA LEU A 68 11.13 6.84 -14.05
C LEU A 68 12.33 7.81 -13.97
N LYS A 69 13.32 7.50 -13.13
CA LYS A 69 14.59 8.26 -13.03
C LYS A 69 15.41 8.23 -14.33
N LYS A 70 15.16 7.28 -15.24
CA LYS A 70 15.77 7.29 -16.59
C LYS A 70 15.38 8.53 -17.40
N GLY A 71 14.22 9.13 -17.12
CA GLY A 71 13.78 10.38 -17.74
C GLY A 71 13.76 10.34 -19.26
N ALA A 72 14.57 11.17 -19.90
CA ALA A 72 14.66 11.22 -21.35
C ALA A 72 15.19 9.92 -21.99
N SER A 73 15.84 9.06 -21.19
CA SER A 73 16.34 7.76 -21.62
C SER A 73 15.35 6.61 -21.38
N ILE A 74 14.12 6.91 -20.92
CA ILE A 74 13.09 5.88 -20.73
C ILE A 74 12.70 5.27 -22.08
N THR A 75 12.61 3.95 -22.14
CA THR A 75 12.25 3.21 -23.35
C THR A 75 10.79 2.75 -23.33
N GLN A 76 10.27 2.30 -24.47
CA GLN A 76 8.94 1.68 -24.52
C GLN A 76 8.87 0.40 -23.67
N ALA A 77 9.98 -0.36 -23.58
CA ALA A 77 10.07 -1.52 -22.72
C ALA A 77 9.97 -1.15 -21.23
N ASP A 78 10.59 -0.03 -20.82
CA ASP A 78 10.48 0.49 -19.45
C ASP A 78 9.03 0.88 -19.13
N VAL A 79 8.35 1.56 -20.06
CA VAL A 79 6.93 1.91 -19.90
C VAL A 79 6.04 0.66 -19.82
N ALA A 80 6.30 -0.36 -20.64
CA ALA A 80 5.59 -1.63 -20.55
C ALA A 80 5.81 -2.30 -19.20
N ARG A 81 7.05 -2.27 -18.67
CA ARG A 81 7.36 -2.81 -17.34
C ARG A 81 6.65 -2.03 -16.23
N LEU A 82 6.60 -0.70 -16.29
CA LEU A 82 5.82 0.12 -15.36
C LEU A 82 4.34 -0.30 -15.30
N ASN A 83 3.72 -0.52 -16.45
CA ASN A 83 2.33 -0.96 -16.54
C ASN A 83 2.11 -2.37 -15.96
N VAL A 84 3.05 -3.29 -16.21
CA VAL A 84 3.02 -4.65 -15.64
C VAL A 84 3.11 -4.58 -14.12
N ILE A 85 4.07 -3.82 -13.58
CA ILE A 85 4.22 -3.67 -12.13
C ILE A 85 2.95 -3.09 -11.51
N ALA A 86 2.40 -2.01 -12.09
CA ALA A 86 1.18 -1.38 -11.57
C ALA A 86 0.00 -2.36 -11.55
N LYS A 87 -0.15 -3.17 -12.60
CA LYS A 87 -1.20 -4.20 -12.68
C LYS A 87 -0.99 -5.30 -11.63
N GLU A 88 0.22 -5.84 -11.51
CA GLU A 88 0.54 -6.92 -10.56
C GLU A 88 0.27 -6.47 -9.11
N ILE A 89 0.68 -5.25 -8.74
CA ILE A 89 0.40 -4.69 -7.41
C ILE A 89 -1.10 -4.54 -7.19
N GLY A 90 -1.84 -3.95 -8.14
CA GLY A 90 -3.27 -3.73 -7.98
C GLY A 90 -4.08 -5.03 -7.87
N GLU A 91 -3.69 -6.08 -8.60
CA GLU A 91 -4.31 -7.40 -8.48
C GLU A 91 -4.00 -8.07 -7.14
N GLU A 92 -2.76 -7.96 -6.64
CA GLU A 92 -2.35 -8.50 -5.34
C GLU A 92 -3.01 -7.73 -4.17
N GLU A 93 -3.05 -6.39 -4.24
CA GLU A 93 -3.64 -5.49 -3.23
C GLU A 93 -5.12 -5.79 -2.98
N LYS A 94 -5.88 -6.00 -4.06
CA LYS A 94 -7.32 -6.25 -3.99
C LYS A 94 -7.67 -7.41 -3.05
N GLY A 95 -6.88 -8.47 -3.05
CA GLY A 95 -7.09 -9.62 -2.17
C GLY A 95 -6.91 -9.27 -0.69
N TYR A 96 -5.89 -8.48 -0.37
CA TYR A 96 -5.63 -8.02 1.00
C TYR A 96 -6.70 -7.02 1.46
N ASP A 97 -7.11 -6.08 0.60
CA ASP A 97 -8.15 -5.09 0.90
C ASP A 97 -9.51 -5.71 1.15
N GLU A 98 -9.94 -6.65 0.30
CA GLU A 98 -11.21 -7.37 0.48
C GLU A 98 -11.22 -8.17 1.79
N ASN A 99 -10.11 -8.84 2.10
CA ASN A 99 -9.98 -9.59 3.35
C ASN A 99 -10.00 -8.65 4.57
N PHE A 100 -9.21 -7.58 4.54
CA PHE A 100 -9.13 -6.62 5.64
C PHE A 100 -10.48 -5.95 5.90
N LYS A 101 -11.15 -5.46 4.84
CA LYS A 101 -12.48 -4.86 4.93
C LYS A 101 -13.49 -5.83 5.54
N LYS A 102 -13.47 -7.10 5.12
CA LYS A 102 -14.37 -8.13 5.66
C LYS A 102 -14.17 -8.33 7.16
N VAL A 103 -12.93 -8.54 7.62
CA VAL A 103 -12.66 -8.80 9.04
C VAL A 103 -12.83 -7.55 9.91
N GLN A 104 -12.51 -6.36 9.38
CA GLN A 104 -12.79 -5.09 10.04
C GLN A 104 -14.29 -4.89 10.26
N THR A 105 -15.11 -5.23 9.26
CA THR A 105 -16.58 -5.16 9.36
C THR A 105 -17.12 -6.13 10.42
N ALA A 106 -16.62 -7.36 10.44
CA ALA A 106 -17.01 -8.36 11.44
C ALA A 106 -16.64 -7.91 12.86
N PHE A 107 -15.39 -7.47 13.06
CA PHE A 107 -14.91 -6.97 14.34
C PHE A 107 -15.71 -5.76 14.84
N ALA A 108 -15.96 -4.78 13.96
CA ALA A 108 -16.68 -3.57 14.30
C ALA A 108 -18.14 -3.87 14.67
N SER A 109 -18.83 -4.69 13.88
CA SER A 109 -20.19 -5.11 14.16
C SER A 109 -20.30 -5.88 15.48
N ALA A 110 -19.38 -6.79 15.76
CA ALA A 110 -19.39 -7.60 16.99
C ALA A 110 -19.09 -6.78 18.26
N ASN A 111 -18.38 -5.66 18.13
CA ASN A 111 -17.99 -4.81 19.24
C ASN A 111 -18.75 -3.48 19.32
N GLY A 112 -19.72 -3.26 18.43
CA GLY A 112 -20.50 -2.02 18.41
C GLY A 112 -19.69 -0.79 17.98
N PHE A 113 -18.59 -0.97 17.24
CA PHE A 113 -17.84 0.14 16.68
C PHE A 113 -18.52 0.65 15.40
N PRO A 114 -18.76 1.97 15.27
CA PRO A 114 -19.19 2.53 14.00
C PRO A 114 -18.06 2.46 12.99
N LEU A 115 -18.38 2.13 11.74
CA LEU A 115 -17.47 2.26 10.61
C LEU A 115 -17.80 3.51 9.83
N GLU A 116 -16.81 4.36 9.66
CA GLU A 116 -16.89 5.53 8.79
C GLU A 116 -16.31 5.21 7.42
N GLU A 117 -16.81 5.92 6.42
CA GLU A 117 -16.33 5.77 5.06
C GLU A 117 -14.94 6.39 4.89
N ASN A 118 -13.98 5.61 4.38
CA ASN A 118 -12.63 6.10 4.18
C ASN A 118 -12.60 7.08 2.98
N LYS A 119 -12.51 8.39 3.28
CA LYS A 119 -12.46 9.45 2.27
C LYS A 119 -11.23 9.31 1.36
N LEU A 120 -10.10 8.85 1.89
CA LEU A 120 -8.89 8.65 1.11
C LEU A 120 -9.07 7.51 0.11
N GLN A 121 -9.79 6.43 0.49
CA GLN A 121 -10.10 5.36 -0.45
C GLN A 121 -10.92 5.86 -1.63
N LYS A 122 -11.89 6.75 -1.40
CA LYS A 122 -12.65 7.37 -2.50
C LYS A 122 -11.78 8.17 -3.45
N GLU A 123 -10.84 8.92 -2.91
CA GLU A 123 -9.89 9.69 -3.71
C GLU A 123 -9.03 8.76 -4.57
N ILE A 124 -8.51 7.67 -3.99
CA ILE A 124 -7.75 6.65 -4.71
C ILE A 124 -8.59 5.98 -5.80
N ASP A 125 -9.81 5.53 -5.48
CA ASP A 125 -10.72 4.90 -6.43
C ASP A 125 -11.08 5.83 -7.60
N SER A 126 -11.06 7.14 -7.37
CA SER A 126 -11.32 8.15 -8.42
C SER A 126 -10.13 8.36 -9.37
N LEU A 127 -8.90 8.04 -8.94
CA LEU A 127 -7.70 8.11 -9.77
C LEU A 127 -7.56 6.92 -10.72
N GLY A 128 -8.21 5.80 -10.41
CA GLY A 128 -8.21 4.58 -11.24
C GLY A 128 -9.31 4.52 -12.31
N LYS A 129 -10.12 5.58 -12.47
CA LYS A 129 -11.17 5.73 -13.50
C LYS A 129 -10.72 6.68 -14.62
#